data_AF-A0A9E5FEQ5-F1
#
_entry.id   AF-A0A9E5FEQ5-F1
#
_cell.length_a   1.000
_cell.length_b   1.000
_cell.length_c   1.000
_cell.angle_alpha   90.00
_cell.angle_beta   90.00
_cell.angle_gamma   90.00
#
_symmetry.space_group_name_H-M   'P 1'
#
loop_
_entity.id
_entity.type
_entity.pdbx_description
1 polymer ?
#
loop_
_entity_poly.entity_id
_entity_poly.type
_entity_poly.pdbx_seq_one_letter_code
_entity_poly.pdbx_strand_id
1 'polypeptide(L)'
;VLHWVTGRSESHNFDESLMSIDLITKDAYEPLLPLSVVVHIDYQKAPNVIQRFGDVKQLITQTLDPLLSAYFRDIAHKKTMLELVHDRDTIQNQAREELRTKFLQFDIECVDVLIGRPGSNGDDTKIETLLEQLRLRQLSLEQIETYAKQEMAADKEKNLNESLARARMQTDLTASRVRVDIAGNEGEADLARATKEAGKVKVMAEADAARITMLAEADALRIMKVGSSEASVLEKKVESFGDSRLYALSVLAEFITNSKQPIVPASLITGGSNHAGGLLDTLLSLLVQEKAGAMATDEPKRE
;
A
#
# COMPACT_ATOMS: atom_id res chain seq x y z
N VAL A 1 4.65 35.09 -63.06
CA VAL A 1 5.67 34.09 -62.68
C VAL A 1 6.08 33.38 -63.96
N LEU A 2 7.33 32.92 -64.11
CA LEU A 2 7.72 32.19 -65.32
C LEU A 2 7.74 30.70 -65.02
N HIS A 3 6.96 29.93 -65.78
CA HIS A 3 6.85 28.48 -65.63
C HIS A 3 7.57 27.75 -66.79
N TRP A 4 8.65 27.02 -66.48
CA TRP A 4 9.27 26.05 -67.38
C TRP A 4 8.51 24.73 -67.33
N VAL A 5 7.27 24.76 -67.83
CA VAL A 5 6.37 23.61 -67.91
C VAL A 5 5.75 23.58 -69.29
N THR A 6 6.01 22.50 -70.05
CA THR A 6 5.42 22.29 -71.37
C THR A 6 3.89 22.31 -71.27
N GLY A 7 3.23 23.29 -71.90
CA GLY A 7 1.76 23.34 -72.05
C GLY A 7 0.95 24.08 -70.97
N ARG A 8 1.57 24.88 -70.09
CA ARG A 8 0.84 25.80 -69.18
C ARG A 8 1.31 27.24 -69.39
N SER A 9 0.41 28.14 -69.79
CA SER A 9 0.67 29.58 -69.90
C SER A 9 -0.20 30.38 -68.93
N GLU A 10 0.39 31.38 -68.26
CA GLU A 10 -0.35 32.45 -67.58
C GLU A 10 -0.68 33.60 -68.56
N SER A 11 -1.46 34.58 -68.09
CA SER A 11 -2.07 35.71 -68.84
C SER A 11 -1.12 36.57 -69.68
N HIS A 12 0.20 36.44 -69.51
CA HIS A 12 1.21 37.23 -70.21
C HIS A 12 1.88 36.51 -71.41
N ASN A 13 1.56 35.24 -71.71
CA ASN A 13 2.03 34.48 -72.89
C ASN A 13 3.56 34.43 -73.13
N PHE A 14 4.39 34.86 -72.16
CA PHE A 14 5.85 34.76 -72.25
C PHE A 14 6.38 33.33 -72.00
N ASP A 15 5.53 32.44 -71.47
CA ASP A 15 5.86 31.06 -71.12
C ASP A 15 5.60 30.05 -72.26
N GLU A 16 5.06 30.49 -73.40
CA GLU A 16 4.62 29.62 -74.51
C GLU A 16 5.76 28.83 -75.17
N SER A 17 7.01 29.30 -75.02
CA SER A 17 8.21 28.66 -75.60
C SER A 17 9.12 27.97 -74.58
N LEU A 18 8.73 27.90 -73.30
CA LEU A 18 9.58 27.32 -72.26
C LEU A 18 9.37 25.80 -72.18
N MET A 19 10.38 25.06 -72.63
CA MET A 19 10.37 23.60 -72.60
C MET A 19 10.90 23.08 -71.26
N SER A 20 10.35 21.96 -70.80
CA SER A 20 10.90 21.19 -69.69
C SER A 20 12.35 20.76 -69.99
N ILE A 21 13.23 20.86 -69.00
CA ILE A 21 14.65 20.58 -69.16
C ILE A 21 14.88 19.09 -68.99
N ASP A 22 15.39 18.43 -70.04
CA ASP A 22 15.89 17.07 -69.96
C ASP A 22 17.20 17.06 -69.17
N LEU A 23 17.20 16.33 -68.05
CA LEU A 23 18.33 16.23 -67.13
C LEU A 23 18.81 14.79 -67.09
N ILE A 24 20.12 14.58 -67.01
CA ILE A 24 20.71 13.26 -66.78
C ILE A 24 21.30 13.26 -65.37
N THR A 25 20.74 12.45 -64.49
CA THR A 25 21.22 12.34 -63.11
C THR A 25 22.48 11.47 -63.03
N LYS A 26 23.17 11.51 -61.88
CA LYS A 26 24.32 10.65 -61.60
C LYS A 26 24.03 9.14 -61.79
N ASP A 27 22.80 8.74 -61.53
CA ASP A 27 22.35 7.35 -61.62
C ASP A 27 21.81 6.98 -63.02
N ALA A 28 22.10 7.81 -64.03
CA ALA A 28 21.67 7.65 -65.42
C ALA A 28 20.14 7.63 -65.63
N TYR A 29 19.38 8.24 -64.73
CA TYR A 29 17.96 8.53 -64.95
C TYR A 29 17.76 9.85 -65.67
N GLU A 30 16.75 9.90 -66.52
CA GLU A 30 16.34 11.06 -67.34
C GLU A 30 15.00 11.65 -66.85
N PRO A 31 14.94 12.29 -65.66
CA PRO A 31 13.71 12.91 -65.19
C PRO A 31 13.43 14.23 -65.91
N LEU A 32 12.14 14.50 -66.11
CA LEU A 32 11.67 15.83 -66.46
C LEU A 32 11.47 16.64 -65.18
N LEU A 33 12.22 17.75 -65.06
CA LEU A 33 12.09 18.63 -63.91
C LEU A 33 11.28 19.89 -64.29
N PRO A 34 10.02 20.02 -63.84
CA PRO A 34 9.29 21.26 -64.01
C PRO A 34 9.88 22.32 -63.08
N LEU A 35 10.25 23.46 -63.63
CA LEU A 35 10.84 24.58 -62.88
C LEU A 35 9.90 25.79 -62.92
N SER A 36 9.88 26.56 -61.85
CA SER A 36 9.12 27.82 -61.79
C SER A 36 10.00 28.88 -61.15
N VAL A 37 10.31 29.94 -61.89
CA VAL A 37 11.20 31.00 -61.45
C VAL A 37 10.42 32.29 -61.37
N VAL A 38 10.51 32.95 -60.21
CA VAL A 38 9.92 34.27 -60.00
C VAL A 38 11.01 35.30 -60.17
N VAL A 39 10.88 36.08 -61.24
CA VAL A 39 11.81 37.16 -61.61
C VAL A 39 11.13 38.50 -61.45
N HIS A 40 11.85 39.48 -60.91
CA HIS A 40 11.45 40.87 -60.84
C HIS A 40 12.50 41.75 -61.51
N ILE A 41 12.04 42.75 -62.27
CA ILE A 41 12.90 43.78 -62.87
C ILE A 41 12.41 45.11 -62.30
N ASP A 42 13.29 45.79 -61.56
CA ASP A 42 13.01 47.13 -61.05
C ASP A 42 12.82 48.11 -62.22
N TYR A 43 11.84 49.00 -62.10
CA TYR A 43 11.58 50.07 -63.05
C TYR A 43 12.83 50.92 -63.35
N GLN A 44 13.70 51.14 -62.37
CA GLN A 44 14.93 51.91 -62.57
C GLN A 44 15.95 51.20 -63.47
N LYS A 45 15.94 49.86 -63.46
CA LYS A 45 16.88 49.01 -64.22
C LYS A 45 16.29 48.53 -65.55
N ALA A 46 14.96 48.58 -65.70
CA ALA A 46 14.24 48.14 -66.90
C ALA A 46 14.77 48.74 -68.22
N PRO A 47 15.13 50.04 -68.31
CA PRO A 47 15.70 50.60 -69.55
C PRO A 47 17.03 49.95 -69.96
N ASN A 48 17.89 49.60 -69.00
CA ASN A 48 19.17 48.95 -69.27
C ASN A 48 18.99 47.52 -69.79
N VAL A 49 18.01 46.80 -69.24
CA VAL A 49 17.68 45.44 -69.68
C VAL A 49 17.13 45.47 -71.10
N ILE A 50 16.21 46.39 -71.41
CA ILE A 50 15.64 46.54 -72.75
C ILE A 50 16.71 46.97 -73.77
N GLN A 51 17.67 47.83 -73.37
CA GLN A 51 18.76 48.25 -74.26
C GLN A 51 19.71 47.08 -74.61
N ARG A 52 19.98 46.18 -73.66
CA ARG A 52 20.90 45.05 -73.87
C ARG A 52 20.29 43.91 -74.68
N PHE A 53 19.01 43.61 -74.43
CA PHE A 53 18.36 42.41 -74.96
C PHE A 53 17.25 42.71 -75.97
N GLY A 54 16.92 43.98 -76.20
CA GLY A 54 15.85 44.43 -77.09
C GLY A 54 14.46 44.20 -76.49
N ASP A 55 14.10 42.94 -76.26
CA ASP A 55 12.79 42.52 -75.74
C ASP A 55 12.96 41.59 -74.53
N VAL A 56 12.03 41.65 -73.58
CA VAL A 56 11.95 40.77 -72.41
C VAL A 56 11.77 39.31 -72.86
N LYS A 57 11.06 39.06 -73.96
CA LYS A 57 10.95 37.70 -74.52
C LYS A 57 12.30 37.16 -75.00
N GLN A 58 13.12 38.01 -75.64
CA GLN A 58 14.46 37.63 -76.10
C GLN A 58 15.41 37.41 -74.92
N LEU A 59 15.32 38.22 -73.86
CA LEU A 59 16.05 38.00 -72.61
C LEU A 59 15.78 36.59 -72.06
N ILE A 60 14.51 36.21 -71.94
CA ILE A 60 14.12 34.91 -71.38
C ILE A 60 14.69 33.76 -72.22
N THR A 61 14.49 33.77 -73.54
CA THR A 61 14.91 32.68 -74.43
C THR A 61 16.43 32.64 -74.64
N GLN A 62 17.12 33.78 -74.73
CA GLN A 62 18.55 33.80 -75.07
C GLN A 62 19.48 33.72 -73.86
N THR A 63 19.05 34.17 -72.68
CA THR A 63 19.94 34.25 -71.52
C THR A 63 19.45 33.44 -70.33
N LEU A 64 18.18 33.57 -69.98
CA LEU A 64 17.68 33.00 -68.73
C LEU A 64 17.49 31.48 -68.86
N ASP A 65 16.95 31.01 -69.98
CA ASP A 65 16.76 29.58 -70.25
C ASP A 65 18.10 28.79 -70.35
N PRO A 66 19.13 29.23 -71.11
CA PRO A 66 20.42 28.53 -71.14
C PRO A 66 21.14 28.52 -69.78
N LEU A 67 21.03 29.62 -69.01
CA LEU A 67 21.70 29.75 -67.71
C LEU A 67 21.07 28.83 -66.66
N LEU A 68 19.73 28.80 -66.58
CA LEU A 68 19.01 27.89 -65.69
C LEU A 68 19.23 26.43 -66.09
N SER A 69 19.16 26.12 -67.38
CA SER A 69 19.43 24.79 -67.92
C SER A 69 20.82 24.28 -67.57
N ALA A 70 21.85 25.11 -67.75
CA ALA A 70 23.22 24.73 -67.39
C ALA A 70 23.35 24.47 -65.89
N TYR A 71 22.78 25.33 -65.05
CA TYR A 71 22.88 25.21 -63.60
C TYR A 71 22.21 23.93 -63.06
N PHE A 72 20.96 23.67 -63.47
CA PHE A 72 20.24 22.49 -63.01
C PHE A 72 20.81 21.19 -63.60
N ARG A 73 21.39 21.24 -64.80
CA ARG A 73 22.14 20.11 -65.38
C ARG A 73 23.38 19.77 -64.54
N ASP A 74 24.14 20.77 -64.09
CA ASP A 74 25.30 20.55 -63.22
C ASP A 74 24.92 19.96 -61.85
N ILE A 75 23.79 20.40 -61.28
CA ILE A 75 23.26 19.81 -60.05
C ILE A 75 22.83 18.36 -60.29
N ALA A 76 22.10 18.10 -61.38
CA ALA A 76 21.62 16.76 -61.71
C ALA A 76 22.78 15.77 -61.90
N HIS A 77 23.88 16.18 -62.55
CA HIS A 77 25.05 15.31 -62.71
C HIS A 77 25.76 14.96 -61.39
N LYS A 78 25.66 15.82 -60.36
CA LYS A 78 26.31 15.60 -59.06
C LYS A 78 25.45 14.79 -58.10
N LYS A 79 24.12 14.90 -58.23
CA LYS A 79 23.14 14.38 -57.28
C LYS A 79 22.44 13.12 -57.82
N THR A 80 22.10 12.22 -56.91
CA THR A 80 21.22 11.09 -57.22
C THR A 80 19.78 11.58 -57.35
N MET A 81 18.94 10.84 -58.09
CA MET A 81 17.52 11.19 -58.22
C MET A 81 16.83 11.27 -56.85
N LEU A 82 17.21 10.39 -55.92
CA LEU A 82 16.67 10.38 -54.57
C LEU A 82 17.03 11.64 -53.79
N GLU A 83 18.29 12.09 -53.86
CA GLU A 83 18.73 13.33 -53.23
C GLU A 83 18.01 14.54 -53.81
N LEU A 84 17.72 14.57 -55.11
CA LEU A 84 16.93 15.63 -55.74
C LEU A 84 15.50 15.74 -55.17
N VAL A 85 14.90 14.61 -54.78
CA VAL A 85 13.55 14.58 -54.19
C VAL A 85 13.58 14.88 -52.69
N HIS A 86 14.53 14.29 -51.95
CA HIS A 86 14.63 14.43 -50.50
C HIS A 86 15.13 15.81 -50.09
N ASP A 87 16.18 16.30 -50.74
CA ASP A 87 16.87 17.53 -50.38
C ASP A 87 16.37 18.74 -51.19
N ARG A 88 15.16 18.65 -51.77
CA ARG A 88 14.61 19.66 -52.69
C ARG A 88 14.66 21.09 -52.11
N ASP A 89 14.37 21.24 -50.82
CA ASP A 89 14.29 22.55 -50.16
C ASP A 89 15.70 23.14 -50.03
N THR A 90 16.70 22.31 -49.77
CA THR A 90 18.11 22.75 -49.71
C THR A 90 18.63 23.13 -51.09
N ILE A 91 18.26 22.36 -52.12
CA ILE A 91 18.64 22.63 -53.51
C ILE A 91 17.99 23.92 -53.99
N GLN A 92 16.72 24.17 -53.65
CA GLN A 92 16.02 25.43 -53.97
C GLN A 92 16.71 26.64 -53.32
N ASN A 93 17.09 26.54 -52.05
CA ASN A 93 17.78 27.63 -51.36
C ASN A 93 19.17 27.91 -51.95
N GLN A 94 19.94 26.86 -52.24
CA GLN A 94 21.25 27.00 -52.89
C GLN A 94 21.11 27.59 -54.30
N ALA A 95 20.15 27.09 -55.07
CA ALA A 95 19.84 27.59 -56.40
C ALA A 95 19.48 29.07 -56.38
N ARG A 96 18.64 29.48 -55.43
CA ARG A 96 18.23 30.87 -55.25
C ARG A 96 19.42 31.80 -55.01
N GLU A 97 20.35 31.43 -54.13
CA GLU A 97 21.51 32.27 -53.80
C GLU A 97 22.50 32.39 -54.98
N GLU A 98 22.81 31.27 -55.62
CA GLU A 98 23.71 31.25 -56.77
C GLU A 98 23.12 31.96 -57.99
N LEU A 99 21.84 31.70 -58.30
CA LEU A 99 21.17 32.33 -59.43
C LEU A 99 20.93 33.81 -59.18
N ARG A 100 20.62 34.23 -57.94
CA ARG A 100 20.55 35.65 -57.59
C ARG A 100 21.85 36.39 -57.90
N THR A 101 22.99 35.77 -57.59
CA THR A 101 24.31 36.35 -57.87
C THR A 101 24.56 36.49 -59.38
N LYS A 102 24.21 35.47 -60.17
CA LYS A 102 24.35 35.49 -61.64
C LYS A 102 23.38 36.48 -62.30
N PHE A 103 22.13 36.53 -61.87
CA PHE A 103 21.12 37.44 -62.44
C PHE A 103 21.38 38.91 -62.14
N LEU A 104 22.07 39.22 -61.04
CA LEU A 104 22.45 40.60 -60.71
C LEU A 104 23.40 41.22 -61.76
N GLN A 105 24.20 40.40 -62.47
CA GLN A 105 25.06 40.87 -63.58
C GLN A 105 24.25 41.35 -64.79
N PHE A 106 23.01 40.87 -64.91
CA PHE A 106 22.08 41.20 -65.97
C PHE A 106 21.01 42.21 -65.53
N ASP A 107 21.18 42.84 -64.36
CA ASP A 107 20.26 43.81 -63.78
C ASP A 107 18.86 43.23 -63.46
N ILE A 108 18.79 41.92 -63.19
CA ILE A 108 17.57 41.18 -62.91
C ILE A 108 17.59 40.66 -61.47
N GLU A 109 16.45 40.74 -60.78
CA GLU A 109 16.30 40.25 -59.41
C GLU A 109 15.54 38.91 -59.39
N CYS A 110 16.20 37.87 -58.91
CA CYS A 110 15.57 36.58 -58.66
C CYS A 110 14.94 36.59 -57.26
N VAL A 111 13.61 36.48 -57.23
CA VAL A 111 12.83 36.44 -55.99
C VAL A 111 12.82 35.02 -55.45
N ASP A 112 12.51 34.04 -56.31
CA ASP A 112 12.45 32.66 -55.89
C ASP A 112 12.63 31.66 -57.05
N VAL A 113 13.09 30.46 -56.71
CA VAL A 113 13.28 29.33 -57.63
C VAL A 113 12.61 28.11 -57.04
N LEU A 114 11.54 27.67 -57.67
CA LEU A 114 10.75 26.53 -57.24
C LEU A 114 10.99 25.36 -58.19
N ILE A 115 11.30 24.23 -57.58
CA ILE A 115 11.47 22.95 -58.25
C ILE A 115 10.19 22.16 -58.02
N GLY A 116 9.46 21.87 -59.09
CA GLY A 116 8.29 21.00 -59.04
C GLY A 116 8.70 19.54 -58.86
N ARG A 117 7.72 18.67 -58.58
CA ARG A 117 7.97 17.23 -58.49
C ARG A 117 8.52 16.73 -59.84
N PRO A 118 9.70 16.08 -59.88
CA PRO A 118 10.19 15.53 -61.13
C PRO A 118 9.19 14.51 -61.67
N GLY A 119 8.78 14.68 -62.92
CA GLY A 119 7.95 13.73 -63.65
C GLY A 119 8.84 12.78 -64.45
N SER A 120 8.43 11.53 -64.61
CA SER A 120 9.08 10.63 -65.56
C SER A 120 8.48 10.82 -66.95
N ASN A 121 9.32 10.80 -67.98
CA ASN A 121 8.88 10.76 -69.37
C ASN A 121 8.48 9.32 -69.72
N GLY A 122 7.22 8.94 -69.49
CA GLY A 122 6.65 7.67 -69.94
C GLY A 122 7.10 6.42 -69.15
N ASP A 123 6.15 5.75 -68.51
CA ASP A 123 6.15 4.32 -68.12
C ASP A 123 7.37 3.73 -67.39
N ASP A 124 8.07 4.51 -66.57
CA ASP A 124 9.20 4.00 -65.78
C ASP A 124 8.74 3.46 -64.41
N THR A 125 7.98 2.36 -64.46
CA THR A 125 7.55 1.55 -63.28
C THR A 125 8.71 1.21 -62.34
N LYS A 126 9.95 1.22 -62.83
CA LYS A 126 11.17 1.00 -62.05
C LYS A 126 11.39 2.07 -60.98
N ILE A 127 11.14 3.34 -61.27
CA ILE A 127 11.31 4.43 -60.30
C ILE A 127 10.30 4.29 -59.16
N GLU A 128 9.05 3.99 -59.50
CA GLU A 128 7.99 3.76 -58.51
C GLU A 128 8.31 2.55 -57.63
N THR A 129 8.78 1.43 -58.21
CA THR A 129 9.20 0.26 -57.42
C THR A 129 10.39 0.55 -56.51
N LEU A 130 11.35 1.38 -56.92
CA LEU A 130 12.49 1.76 -56.08
C LEU A 130 12.06 2.69 -54.95
N LEU A 131 11.18 3.66 -55.21
CA LEU A 131 10.62 4.53 -54.17
C LEU A 131 9.82 3.70 -53.16
N GLU A 132 9.05 2.72 -53.62
CA GLU A 132 8.33 1.80 -52.73
C GLU A 132 9.29 0.93 -51.92
N GLN A 133 10.35 0.38 -52.53
CA GLN A 133 11.38 -0.37 -51.80
C GLN A 133 12.09 0.48 -50.74
N LEU A 134 12.41 1.73 -51.04
CA LEU A 134 13.03 2.66 -50.08
C LEU A 134 12.06 3.01 -48.95
N ARG A 135 10.79 3.24 -49.26
CA ARG A 135 9.73 3.46 -48.27
C ARG A 135 9.59 2.25 -47.35
N LEU A 136 9.55 1.04 -47.91
CA LEU A 136 9.51 -0.20 -47.13
C LEU A 136 10.74 -0.36 -46.24
N ARG A 137 11.93 -0.02 -46.74
CA ARG A 137 13.17 -0.06 -45.95
C ARG A 137 13.13 0.93 -44.79
N GLN A 138 12.66 2.16 -45.02
CA GLN A 138 12.50 3.17 -43.99
C GLN A 138 11.48 2.74 -42.93
N LEU A 139 10.33 2.24 -43.38
CA LEU A 139 9.30 1.71 -42.49
C LEU A 139 9.84 0.55 -41.63
N SER A 140 10.66 -0.32 -42.22
CA SER A 140 11.27 -1.44 -41.50
C SER A 140 12.25 -0.97 -40.42
N LEU A 141 13.05 0.06 -40.69
CA LEU A 141 13.95 0.64 -39.69
C LEU A 141 13.18 1.25 -38.53
N GLU A 142 12.14 2.03 -38.82
CA GLU A 142 11.27 2.61 -37.79
C GLU A 142 10.52 1.53 -37.00
N GLN A 143 10.13 0.43 -37.65
CA GLN A 143 9.54 -0.73 -36.98
C GLN A 143 10.54 -1.41 -36.03
N ILE A 144 11.81 -1.59 -36.44
CA ILE A 144 12.85 -2.14 -35.57
C ILE A 144 13.04 -1.25 -34.34
N GLU A 145 13.13 0.08 -34.52
CA GLU A 145 13.22 1.00 -33.39
C GLU A 145 11.99 0.94 -32.49
N THR A 146 10.81 0.79 -33.08
CA THR A 146 9.55 0.66 -32.35
C THR A 146 9.54 -0.61 -31.50
N TYR A 147 9.93 -1.75 -32.07
CA TYR A 147 10.01 -3.02 -31.34
C TYR A 147 11.07 -2.98 -30.23
N ALA A 148 12.24 -2.37 -30.48
CA ALA A 148 13.25 -2.19 -29.44
C ALA A 148 12.72 -1.34 -28.27
N LYS A 149 11.95 -0.28 -28.55
CA LYS A 149 11.29 0.51 -27.50
C LYS A 149 10.21 -0.28 -26.76
N GLN A 150 9.45 -1.11 -27.46
CA GLN A 150 8.44 -1.98 -26.84
C GLN A 150 9.07 -3.05 -25.94
N GLU A 151 10.16 -3.67 -26.36
CA GLU A 151 10.93 -4.63 -25.54
C GLU A 151 11.46 -3.98 -24.27
N MET A 152 12.10 -2.81 -24.39
CA MET A 152 12.57 -2.04 -23.22
C MET A 152 11.44 -1.65 -22.26
N ALA A 153 10.25 -1.34 -22.79
CA ALA A 153 9.08 -1.02 -21.97
C ALA A 153 8.58 -2.26 -21.22
N ALA A 154 8.49 -3.41 -21.90
CA ALA A 154 8.07 -4.68 -21.30
C ALA A 154 9.04 -5.16 -20.21
N ASP A 155 10.35 -5.02 -20.40
CA ASP A 155 11.36 -5.35 -19.39
C ASP A 155 11.23 -4.46 -18.14
N LYS A 156 11.01 -3.15 -18.34
CA LYS A 156 10.76 -2.23 -17.22
C LYS A 156 9.48 -2.59 -16.47
N GLU A 157 8.42 -2.96 -17.19
CA GLU A 157 7.16 -3.39 -16.58
C GLU A 157 7.33 -4.68 -15.77
N LYS A 158 8.06 -5.66 -16.31
CA LYS A 158 8.40 -6.89 -15.58
C LYS A 158 9.16 -6.58 -14.28
N ASN A 159 10.20 -5.73 -14.36
CA ASN A 159 10.99 -5.35 -13.19
C ASN A 159 10.16 -4.58 -12.14
N LEU A 160 9.26 -3.71 -12.59
CA LEU A 160 8.33 -2.99 -11.71
C LEU A 160 7.39 -3.98 -11.01
N ASN A 161 6.77 -4.89 -11.76
CA ASN A 161 5.86 -5.89 -11.21
C ASN A 161 6.56 -6.85 -10.24
N GLU A 162 7.79 -7.27 -10.55
CA GLU A 162 8.60 -8.07 -9.63
C GLU A 162 8.91 -7.31 -8.34
N SER A 163 9.30 -6.04 -8.44
CA SER A 163 9.58 -5.18 -7.29
C SER A 163 8.32 -4.97 -6.43
N LEU A 164 7.17 -4.76 -7.05
CA LEU A 164 5.88 -4.63 -6.37
C LEU A 164 5.46 -5.92 -5.68
N ALA A 165 5.63 -7.07 -6.33
CA ALA A 165 5.34 -8.38 -5.72
C ALA A 165 6.22 -8.62 -4.49
N ARG A 166 7.52 -8.31 -4.58
CA ARG A 166 8.45 -8.39 -3.44
C ARG A 166 8.05 -7.45 -2.31
N ALA A 167 7.67 -6.21 -2.62
CA ALA A 167 7.23 -5.23 -1.61
C ALA A 167 5.94 -5.65 -0.89
N ARG A 168 4.98 -6.25 -1.61
CA ARG A 168 3.77 -6.82 -1.01
C ARG A 168 4.10 -7.97 -0.07
N MET A 169 4.91 -8.94 -0.51
CA MET A 169 5.36 -10.05 0.34
C MET A 169 6.11 -9.55 1.58
N GLN A 170 6.95 -8.53 1.44
CA GLN A 170 7.65 -7.92 2.57
C GLN A 170 6.67 -7.29 3.57
N THR A 171 5.60 -6.66 3.08
CA THR A 171 4.55 -6.08 3.93
C THR A 171 3.85 -7.18 4.73
N ASP A 172 3.48 -8.29 4.08
CA ASP A 172 2.82 -9.42 4.72
C ASP A 172 3.72 -10.16 5.74
N LEU A 173 5.01 -10.32 5.42
CA LEU A 173 6.01 -10.89 6.35
C LEU A 173 6.21 -9.98 7.57
N THR A 174 6.32 -8.67 7.35
CA THR A 174 6.48 -7.69 8.44
C THR A 174 5.23 -7.68 9.32
N ALA A 175 4.04 -7.66 8.73
CA ALA A 175 2.78 -7.72 9.46
C ALA A 175 2.65 -9.01 10.29
N SER A 176 3.08 -10.15 9.74
CA SER A 176 3.10 -11.43 10.45
C SER A 176 4.08 -11.42 11.63
N ARG A 177 5.30 -10.90 11.43
CA ARG A 177 6.29 -10.74 12.51
C ARG A 177 5.76 -9.85 13.64
N VAL A 178 5.22 -8.67 13.29
CA VAL A 178 4.63 -7.75 14.26
C VAL A 178 3.46 -8.42 15.01
N ARG A 179 2.63 -9.22 14.34
CA ARG A 179 1.54 -9.96 14.99
C ARG A 179 2.05 -11.00 15.99
N VAL A 180 3.12 -11.73 15.66
CA VAL A 180 3.76 -12.69 16.57
C VAL A 180 4.33 -11.96 17.79
N ASP A 181 5.01 -10.83 17.58
CA ASP A 181 5.55 -10.01 18.66
C ASP A 181 4.43 -9.44 19.56
N ILE A 182 3.32 -8.98 18.97
CA ILE A 182 2.14 -8.52 19.72
C ILE A 182 1.54 -9.67 20.54
N ALA A 183 1.32 -10.84 19.94
CA ALA A 183 0.75 -12.00 20.63
C ALA A 183 1.68 -12.50 21.75
N GLY A 184 3.01 -12.45 21.55
CA GLY A 184 4.00 -12.74 22.58
C GLY A 184 3.90 -11.76 23.75
N ASN A 185 3.88 -10.46 23.46
CA ASN A 185 3.72 -9.41 24.47
C ASN A 185 2.38 -9.49 25.20
N GLU A 186 1.30 -9.84 24.51
CA GLU A 186 -0.02 -10.04 25.10
C GLU A 186 -0.02 -11.25 26.03
N GLY A 187 0.56 -12.37 25.60
CA GLY A 187 0.74 -13.55 26.45
C GLY A 187 1.58 -13.26 27.70
N GLU A 188 2.69 -12.52 27.56
CA GLU A 188 3.50 -12.08 28.71
C GLU A 188 2.72 -11.13 29.63
N ALA A 189 1.95 -10.19 29.07
CA ALA A 189 1.11 -9.28 29.84
C ALA A 189 0.01 -10.02 30.60
N ASP A 190 -0.60 -11.04 30.00
CA ASP A 190 -1.62 -11.87 30.62
C ASP A 190 -1.04 -12.76 31.73
N LEU A 191 0.15 -13.35 31.52
CA LEU A 191 0.88 -14.05 32.58
C LEU A 191 1.24 -13.11 33.74
N ALA A 192 1.72 -11.90 33.44
CA ALA A 192 2.01 -10.88 34.45
C ALA A 192 0.73 -10.43 35.19
N ARG A 193 -0.42 -10.37 34.52
CA ARG A 193 -1.71 -10.06 35.15
C ARG A 193 -2.17 -11.21 36.04
N ALA A 194 -2.17 -12.44 35.54
CA ALA A 194 -2.56 -13.63 36.28
C ALA A 194 -1.69 -13.84 37.53
N THR A 195 -0.37 -13.59 37.45
CA THR A 195 0.53 -13.66 38.61
C THR A 195 0.22 -12.58 39.65
N LYS A 196 -0.06 -11.33 39.23
CA LYS A 196 -0.50 -10.27 40.15
C LYS A 196 -1.86 -10.56 40.77
N GLU A 197 -2.81 -11.10 40.00
CA GLU A 197 -4.12 -11.51 40.51
C GLU A 197 -3.99 -12.66 41.52
N ALA A 198 -3.19 -13.68 41.22
CA ALA A 198 -2.89 -14.76 42.15
C ALA A 198 -2.23 -14.23 43.44
N GLY A 199 -1.30 -13.27 43.32
CA GLY A 199 -0.72 -12.57 44.47
C GLY A 199 -1.77 -11.83 45.29
N LYS A 200 -2.68 -11.09 44.65
CA LYS A 200 -3.78 -10.39 45.31
C LYS A 200 -4.70 -11.35 46.06
N VAL A 201 -5.05 -12.49 45.44
CA VAL A 201 -5.88 -13.52 46.08
C VAL A 201 -5.19 -14.12 47.29
N LYS A 202 -3.87 -14.41 47.22
CA LYS A 202 -3.10 -14.87 48.38
C LYS A 202 -3.14 -13.87 49.53
N VAL A 203 -2.84 -12.60 49.25
CA VAL A 203 -2.85 -11.54 50.27
C VAL A 203 -4.25 -11.35 50.87
N MET A 204 -5.31 -11.41 50.05
CA MET A 204 -6.70 -11.37 50.54
C MET A 204 -7.02 -12.58 51.41
N ALA A 205 -6.64 -13.79 51.01
CA ALA A 205 -6.86 -15.01 51.79
C ALA A 205 -6.12 -14.98 53.13
N GLU A 206 -4.88 -14.47 53.16
CA GLU A 206 -4.12 -14.24 54.39
C GLU A 206 -4.80 -13.21 55.29
N ALA A 207 -5.28 -12.10 54.71
CA ALA A 207 -6.00 -11.07 55.44
C ALA A 207 -7.35 -11.58 56.00
N ASP A 208 -8.06 -12.41 55.24
CA ASP A 208 -9.31 -13.06 55.67
C ASP A 208 -9.04 -14.08 56.78
N ALA A 209 -7.98 -14.87 56.67
CA ALA A 209 -7.56 -15.80 57.71
C ALA A 209 -7.22 -15.07 59.01
N ALA A 210 -6.41 -14.01 58.94
CA ALA A 210 -6.09 -13.17 60.09
C ALA A 210 -7.33 -12.50 60.70
N ARG A 211 -8.29 -12.07 59.87
CA ARG A 211 -9.57 -11.53 60.34
C ARG A 211 -10.38 -12.59 61.09
N ILE A 212 -10.45 -13.81 60.58
CA ILE A 212 -11.18 -14.92 61.21
C ILE A 212 -10.53 -15.29 62.55
N THR A 213 -9.19 -15.36 62.63
CA THR A 213 -8.51 -15.65 63.90
C THR A 213 -8.75 -14.54 64.92
N MET A 214 -8.64 -13.27 64.54
CA MET A 214 -8.94 -12.15 65.44
C MET A 214 -10.39 -12.15 65.92
N LEU A 215 -11.35 -12.46 65.05
CA LEU A 215 -12.76 -12.59 65.43
C LEU A 215 -12.97 -13.78 66.37
N ALA A 216 -12.35 -14.93 66.09
CA ALA A 216 -12.43 -16.11 66.94
C ALA A 216 -11.83 -15.86 68.33
N GLU A 217 -10.69 -15.17 68.40
CA GLU A 217 -10.09 -14.73 69.66
C GLU A 217 -11.00 -13.74 70.41
N ALA A 218 -11.60 -12.79 69.71
CA ALA A 218 -12.54 -11.83 70.31
C ALA A 218 -13.79 -12.54 70.88
N ASP A 219 -14.35 -13.51 70.16
CA ASP A 219 -15.47 -14.31 70.63
C ASP A 219 -15.09 -15.23 71.80
N ALA A 220 -13.91 -15.85 71.76
CA ALA A 220 -13.40 -16.65 72.87
C ALA A 220 -13.21 -15.80 74.13
N LEU A 221 -12.63 -14.61 74.02
CA LEU A 221 -12.49 -13.66 75.12
C LEU A 221 -13.85 -13.19 75.66
N ARG A 222 -14.83 -12.96 74.78
CA ARG A 222 -16.20 -12.59 75.16
C ARG A 222 -16.85 -13.73 75.96
N ILE A 223 -16.80 -14.96 75.47
CA ILE A 223 -17.35 -16.14 76.16
C ILE A 223 -16.65 -16.36 77.50
N MET A 224 -15.31 -16.25 77.54
CA MET A 224 -14.55 -16.39 78.78
C MET A 224 -14.90 -15.30 79.81
N LYS A 225 -15.09 -14.05 79.39
CA LYS A 225 -15.52 -12.96 80.28
C LYS A 225 -16.94 -13.17 80.80
N VAL A 226 -17.86 -13.61 79.94
CA VAL A 226 -19.22 -13.95 80.36
C VAL A 226 -19.18 -15.13 81.35
N GLY A 227 -18.48 -16.22 81.01
CA GLY A 227 -18.36 -17.39 81.87
C GLY A 227 -17.69 -17.10 83.23
N SER A 228 -16.63 -16.28 83.26
CA SER A 228 -16.01 -15.85 84.53
C SER A 228 -16.92 -14.92 85.35
N SER A 229 -17.70 -14.07 84.69
CA SER A 229 -18.70 -13.22 85.36
C SER A 229 -19.84 -14.07 85.94
N GLU A 230 -20.36 -15.03 85.17
CA GLU A 230 -21.37 -15.99 85.62
C GLU A 230 -20.84 -16.85 86.77
N ALA A 231 -19.61 -17.34 86.67
CA ALA A 231 -18.96 -18.08 87.75
C ALA A 231 -18.83 -17.23 89.02
N SER A 232 -18.40 -15.97 88.91
CA SER A 232 -18.31 -15.05 90.05
C SER A 232 -19.69 -14.71 90.65
N VAL A 233 -20.73 -14.57 89.82
CA VAL A 233 -22.11 -14.39 90.30
C VAL A 233 -22.61 -15.65 91.02
N LEU A 234 -22.33 -16.84 90.48
CA LEU A 234 -22.69 -18.11 91.11
C LEU A 234 -21.97 -18.28 92.45
N GLU A 235 -20.68 -17.96 92.53
CA GLU A 235 -19.90 -18.00 93.76
C GLU A 235 -20.51 -17.09 94.84
N LYS A 236 -20.84 -15.83 94.50
CA LYS A 236 -21.52 -14.91 95.42
C LYS A 236 -22.92 -15.38 95.83
N LYS A 237 -23.67 -16.03 94.92
CA LYS A 237 -24.96 -16.65 95.27
C LYS A 237 -24.74 -17.76 96.30
N VAL A 238 -23.80 -18.68 96.05
CA VAL A 238 -23.48 -19.77 97.00
C VAL A 238 -23.07 -19.22 98.35
N GLU A 239 -22.21 -18.19 98.39
CA GLU A 239 -21.80 -17.50 99.62
C GLU A 239 -23.00 -16.90 100.36
N SER A 240 -23.96 -16.29 99.65
CA SER A 240 -25.17 -15.70 100.25
C SER A 240 -26.10 -16.71 100.92
N PHE A 241 -26.09 -17.99 100.47
CA PHE A 241 -26.84 -19.08 101.09
C PHE A 241 -26.08 -19.76 102.25
N GLY A 242 -24.80 -19.42 102.47
CA GLY A 242 -23.98 -19.86 103.61
C GLY A 242 -23.45 -21.30 103.55
N ASP A 243 -24.12 -22.21 102.84
CA ASP A 243 -23.67 -23.59 102.60
C ASP A 243 -24.00 -24.03 101.16
N SER A 244 -23.03 -24.61 100.46
CA SER A 244 -23.17 -25.06 99.06
C SER A 244 -24.25 -26.11 98.89
N ARG A 245 -24.49 -26.92 99.94
CA ARG A 245 -25.54 -27.94 99.96
C ARG A 245 -26.95 -27.35 99.95
N LEU A 246 -27.15 -26.20 100.60
CA LEU A 246 -28.44 -25.53 100.65
C LEU A 246 -28.80 -24.88 99.30
N TYR A 247 -27.82 -24.28 98.63
CA TYR A 247 -28.01 -23.77 97.28
C TYR A 247 -28.29 -24.89 96.27
N ALA A 248 -27.59 -26.03 96.37
CA ALA A 248 -27.87 -27.20 95.53
C ALA A 248 -29.29 -27.73 95.76
N LEU A 249 -29.78 -27.76 97.01
CA LEU A 249 -31.15 -28.15 97.33
C LEU A 249 -32.18 -27.14 96.82
N SER A 250 -31.91 -25.83 96.88
CA SER A 250 -32.85 -24.83 96.35
C SER A 250 -32.94 -24.86 94.83
N VAL A 251 -31.81 -25.04 94.14
CA VAL A 251 -31.77 -25.21 92.69
C VAL A 251 -32.45 -26.53 92.29
N LEU A 252 -32.20 -27.63 93.01
CA LEU A 252 -32.88 -28.90 92.80
C LEU A 252 -34.40 -28.74 93.02
N ALA A 253 -34.81 -28.02 94.05
CA ALA A 253 -36.22 -27.73 94.30
C ALA A 253 -36.83 -26.89 93.16
N GLU A 254 -36.16 -25.86 92.66
CA GLU A 254 -36.62 -25.10 91.49
C GLU A 254 -36.72 -25.97 90.24
N PHE A 255 -35.73 -26.82 89.96
CA PHE A 255 -35.77 -27.75 88.83
C PHE A 255 -36.85 -28.82 88.99
N ILE A 256 -37.10 -29.32 90.19
CA ILE A 256 -38.22 -30.25 90.48
C ILE A 256 -39.56 -29.53 90.31
N THR A 257 -39.66 -28.26 90.69
CA THR A 257 -40.90 -27.48 90.61
C THR A 257 -41.23 -27.08 89.17
N ASN A 258 -40.22 -26.78 88.35
CA ASN A 258 -40.38 -26.50 86.91
C ASN A 258 -40.36 -27.75 86.03
N SER A 259 -39.96 -28.90 86.56
CA SER A 259 -40.00 -30.18 85.84
C SER A 259 -41.45 -30.62 85.63
N LYS A 260 -41.83 -30.75 84.37
CA LYS A 260 -43.15 -31.20 83.92
C LYS A 260 -43.31 -32.73 83.96
N GLN A 261 -42.47 -33.45 84.70
CA GLN A 261 -42.41 -34.91 84.67
C GLN A 261 -43.02 -35.53 85.95
N PRO A 262 -44.06 -36.39 85.85
CA PRO A 262 -44.83 -36.87 87.00
C PRO A 262 -44.05 -37.85 87.92
N ILE A 263 -44.12 -37.64 89.25
CA ILE A 263 -43.31 -38.30 90.31
C ILE A 263 -44.06 -39.49 90.99
N VAL A 264 -44.95 -40.20 90.30
CA VAL A 264 -45.52 -41.44 90.85
C VAL A 264 -45.69 -42.49 89.75
N PRO A 265 -44.99 -43.64 89.82
CA PRO A 265 -45.25 -44.76 88.92
C PRO A 265 -46.53 -45.48 89.37
N ALA A 266 -47.65 -45.21 88.71
CA ALA A 266 -48.86 -46.01 88.84
C ALA A 266 -48.71 -47.31 88.03
N SER A 267 -48.52 -48.42 88.75
CA SER A 267 -48.90 -49.81 88.43
C SER A 267 -48.76 -50.34 86.99
N LEU A 268 -47.86 -51.31 86.78
CA LEU A 268 -48.20 -52.76 86.75
C LEU A 268 -46.95 -53.56 86.37
N ILE A 269 -46.51 -54.38 87.32
CA ILE A 269 -45.58 -55.49 87.14
C ILE A 269 -46.19 -56.46 86.13
N THR A 270 -45.56 -56.62 84.97
CA THR A 270 -45.60 -57.84 84.17
C THR A 270 -44.34 -57.91 83.31
N GLY A 271 -43.72 -59.09 83.27
CA GLY A 271 -42.33 -59.28 82.88
C GLY A 271 -42.01 -59.05 81.40
N GLY A 272 -40.74 -58.77 81.14
CA GLY A 272 -40.20 -58.73 79.78
C GLY A 272 -39.07 -57.72 79.66
N SER A 273 -37.85 -58.23 79.61
CA SER A 273 -36.60 -57.50 79.38
C SER A 273 -36.67 -56.55 78.18
N ASN A 274 -36.59 -55.23 78.42
CA ASN A 274 -35.77 -54.35 77.60
C ASN A 274 -35.52 -53.00 78.29
N HIS A 275 -34.26 -52.57 78.29
CA HIS A 275 -33.75 -51.34 78.90
C HIS A 275 -34.50 -50.08 78.45
N ALA A 276 -35.09 -49.37 79.41
CA ALA A 276 -35.50 -47.97 79.26
C ALA A 276 -35.13 -47.23 80.57
N GLY A 277 -34.10 -46.38 80.48
CA GLY A 277 -33.45 -45.71 81.60
C GLY A 277 -34.36 -44.75 82.35
N GLY A 278 -34.47 -44.94 83.67
CA GLY A 278 -35.05 -43.99 84.61
C GLY A 278 -33.96 -43.25 85.37
N LEU A 279 -34.24 -41.99 85.75
CA LEU A 279 -33.37 -41.05 86.48
C LEU A 279 -32.74 -41.62 87.77
N LEU A 280 -33.29 -42.70 88.31
CA LEU A 280 -32.78 -43.38 89.50
C LEU A 280 -31.50 -44.19 89.19
N ASP A 281 -31.35 -44.70 87.96
CA ASP A 281 -30.16 -45.41 87.49
C ASP A 281 -29.01 -44.43 87.19
N THR A 282 -29.33 -43.22 86.71
CA THR A 282 -28.35 -42.14 86.55
C THR A 282 -27.91 -41.54 87.89
N LEU A 283 -28.76 -41.55 88.92
CA LEU A 283 -28.39 -41.08 90.26
C LEU A 283 -27.55 -42.14 91.00
N LEU A 284 -27.86 -43.42 90.78
CA LEU A 284 -27.02 -44.52 91.26
C LEU A 284 -25.67 -44.56 90.55
N SER A 285 -25.62 -44.30 89.24
CA SER A 285 -24.35 -44.22 88.51
C SER A 285 -23.50 -43.04 88.98
N LEU A 286 -24.10 -41.87 89.26
CA LEU A 286 -23.38 -40.70 89.75
C LEU A 286 -22.87 -40.90 91.19
N LEU A 287 -23.64 -41.57 92.06
CA LEU A 287 -23.20 -41.91 93.42
C LEU A 287 -22.13 -43.01 93.44
N VAL A 288 -22.20 -43.97 92.51
CA VAL A 288 -21.13 -44.96 92.29
C VAL A 288 -19.87 -44.30 91.71
N GLN A 289 -20.02 -43.33 90.80
CA GLN A 289 -18.90 -42.62 90.20
C GLN A 289 -18.25 -41.63 91.17
N GLU A 290 -19.01 -41.02 92.08
CA GLU A 290 -18.48 -40.23 93.20
C GLU A 290 -17.73 -41.12 94.21
N LYS A 291 -18.28 -42.30 94.54
CA LYS A 291 -17.60 -43.27 95.41
C LYS A 291 -16.37 -43.92 94.75
N ALA A 292 -16.34 -44.03 93.42
CA ALA A 292 -15.18 -44.50 92.65
C ALA A 292 -14.14 -43.40 92.43
N GLY A 293 -14.55 -42.14 92.29
CA GLY A 293 -13.67 -40.98 92.15
C GLY A 293 -12.92 -40.63 93.44
N ALA A 294 -13.52 -40.89 94.61
CA ALA A 294 -12.86 -40.71 95.91
C ALA A 294 -11.71 -41.70 96.21
N MET A 295 -11.48 -42.71 95.34
CA MET A 295 -10.37 -43.67 95.44
C MET A 295 -9.25 -43.45 94.40
N ALA A 296 -9.36 -42.45 93.52
CA ALA A 296 -8.40 -42.21 92.43
C ALA A 296 -7.53 -40.95 92.62
N THR A 297 -7.48 -40.37 93.82
CA THR A 297 -6.42 -39.43 94.21
C THR A 297 -5.28 -40.20 94.89
N ASP A 298 -4.40 -40.80 94.08
CA ASP A 298 -3.00 -40.95 94.43
C ASP A 298 -2.17 -40.98 93.13
N GLU A 299 -1.45 -39.88 92.91
CA GLU A 299 -0.46 -39.66 91.85
C GLU A 299 0.81 -40.52 92.12
N PRO A 300 1.79 -40.72 91.21
CA PRO A 300 2.60 -39.60 90.71
C PRO A 300 3.18 -39.69 89.28
N LYS A 301 3.41 -38.47 88.75
CA LYS A 301 4.40 -37.98 87.77
C LYS A 301 5.48 -38.94 87.26
N ARG A 302 5.77 -38.86 85.94
CA ARG A 302 7.14 -38.87 85.38
C ARG A 302 7.20 -38.36 83.93
N GLU A 303 8.12 -37.40 83.76
CA GLU A 303 8.89 -36.97 82.57
C GLU A 303 8.18 -36.40 81.34
#